data_AF-A0A7J0AED9-F1
#
_entry.id   AF-A0A7J0AED9-F1
#
_cell.length_a   1.000
_cell.length_b   1.000
_cell.length_c   1.000
_cell.angle_alpha   90.00
_cell.angle_beta   90.00
_cell.angle_gamma   90.00
#
_symmetry.space_group_name_H-M   'P 1'
#
loop_
_entity.id
_entity.type
_entity.pdbx_description
1 polymer ?
#
loop_
_entity_poly.entity_id
_entity_poly.type
_entity_poly.pdbx_seq_one_letter_code
_entity_poly.pdbx_strand_id
1 'polypeptide(L)'
;MAEVGNRIILLNKEQLKELRTRLKKKQSPDVIVIDSVHYLRRFNMDQYQTLRDEFPDKLFIFISHEKAGQPKGMMAQNIRYDSEIKIRVEGYKAFVTTRYEVADLGEGGADFVIWEAGAQEYWVDKM
;
A
#
# COMPACT_ATOMS: atom_id res chain seq x y z
N MET A 1 -17.21 14.32 4.05
CA MET A 1 -17.38 13.33 5.15
C MET A 1 -18.83 12.93 5.34
N ALA A 2 -19.77 13.88 5.45
CA ALA A 2 -21.21 13.56 5.54
C ALA A 2 -21.70 12.68 4.38
N GLU A 3 -21.15 12.85 3.19
CA GLU A 3 -21.52 12.11 1.97
C GLU A 3 -21.09 10.64 1.94
N VAL A 4 -20.11 10.22 2.75
CA VAL A 4 -19.53 8.86 2.73
C VAL A 4 -19.94 8.01 3.93
N GLY A 5 -20.67 8.60 4.88
CA GLY A 5 -21.16 7.94 6.11
C GLY A 5 -20.06 7.21 6.88
N ASN A 6 -20.37 6.03 7.41
CA ASN A 6 -19.45 5.18 8.16
C ASN A 6 -18.57 4.26 7.28
N ARG A 7 -18.55 4.46 5.95
CA ARG A 7 -17.83 3.55 5.02
C ARG A 7 -16.33 3.81 4.98
N ILE A 8 -15.88 5.02 5.32
CA ILE A 8 -14.46 5.39 5.38
C ILE A 8 -14.15 5.88 6.80
N ILE A 9 -13.11 5.32 7.39
CA ILE A 9 -12.60 5.72 8.71
C ILE A 9 -11.25 6.39 8.51
N LEU A 10 -11.17 7.70 8.79
CA LEU A 10 -9.90 8.43 8.83
C LEU A 10 -9.47 8.61 10.28
N LEU A 11 -8.23 8.23 10.56
CA LEU A 11 -7.67 8.23 11.91
C LEU A 11 -6.41 9.09 11.96
N ASN A 12 -6.21 9.76 13.09
CA ASN A 12 -5.04 10.60 13.29
C ASN A 12 -3.89 9.79 13.90
N LYS A 13 -3.03 9.24 13.05
CA LYS A 13 -1.77 8.55 13.43
C LYS A 13 -1.95 7.41 14.44
N GLU A 14 -3.06 6.66 14.31
CA GLU A 14 -3.33 5.45 15.10
C GLU A 14 -2.14 4.48 15.03
N GLN A 15 -1.73 3.92 16.16
CA GLN A 15 -0.59 3.00 16.24
C GLN A 15 -1.06 1.54 16.17
N LEU A 16 -0.12 0.61 15.90
CA LEU A 16 -0.42 -0.80 15.67
C LEU A 16 -1.29 -1.45 16.77
N LYS A 17 -1.07 -1.10 18.03
CA LYS A 17 -1.87 -1.63 19.16
C LYS A 17 -3.36 -1.29 19.03
N GLU A 18 -3.65 -0.02 18.74
CA GLU A 18 -5.02 0.50 18.64
C GLU A 18 -5.70 -0.06 17.39
N LEU A 19 -4.96 -0.12 16.27
CA LEU A 19 -5.40 -0.75 15.03
C LEU A 19 -5.83 -2.21 15.28
N ARG A 20 -4.98 -3.01 15.93
CA ARG A 20 -5.30 -4.41 16.27
C ARG A 20 -6.55 -4.52 17.14
N THR A 21 -6.69 -3.65 18.15
CA THR A 21 -7.90 -3.61 19.00
C THR A 21 -9.15 -3.30 18.19
N ARG A 22 -9.06 -2.42 17.19
CA ARG A 22 -10.16 -2.09 16.28
C ARG A 22 -10.51 -3.27 15.37
N LEU A 23 -9.51 -3.88 14.74
CA LEU A 23 -9.72 -4.98 13.80
C LEU A 23 -10.33 -6.23 14.44
N LYS A 24 -10.14 -6.42 15.75
CA LYS A 24 -10.79 -7.50 16.53
C LYS A 24 -12.30 -7.30 16.78
N LYS A 25 -12.86 -6.12 16.49
CA LYS A 25 -14.30 -5.87 16.67
C LYS A 25 -15.09 -6.44 15.49
N LYS A 26 -16.36 -6.82 15.74
CA LYS A 26 -17.29 -7.17 14.67
C LYS A 26 -17.43 -5.99 13.69
N GLN A 27 -17.58 -6.30 12.41
CA GLN A 27 -17.71 -5.31 11.32
C GLN A 27 -16.52 -4.33 11.28
N SER A 28 -15.33 -4.80 11.61
CA SER A 28 -14.09 -4.04 11.40
C SER A 28 -13.81 -3.89 9.89
N PRO A 29 -13.09 -2.84 9.46
CA PRO A 29 -12.76 -2.62 8.06
C PRO A 29 -12.07 -3.83 7.41
N ASP A 30 -12.37 -4.09 6.15
CA ASP A 30 -11.73 -5.17 5.37
C ASP A 30 -10.50 -4.68 4.61
N VAL A 31 -10.44 -3.37 4.32
CA VAL A 31 -9.31 -2.72 3.67
C VAL A 31 -8.70 -1.69 4.62
N ILE A 32 -7.39 -1.82 4.85
CA ILE A 32 -6.63 -0.98 5.78
C ILE A 32 -5.48 -0.33 5.00
N VAL A 33 -5.46 0.99 4.99
CA VAL A 33 -4.36 1.77 4.39
C VAL A 33 -3.50 2.36 5.51
N ILE A 34 -2.22 2.01 5.52
CA ILE A 34 -1.23 2.52 6.47
C ILE A 34 -0.34 3.52 5.73
N ASP A 35 -0.61 4.80 5.95
CA ASP A 35 0.15 5.93 5.41
C ASP A 35 0.94 6.65 6.52
N SER A 36 2.22 6.33 6.74
CA SER A 36 3.08 5.38 6.03
C SER A 36 3.80 4.48 7.03
N VAL A 37 4.42 3.40 6.54
CA VAL A 37 5.20 2.43 7.36
C VAL A 37 6.19 3.12 8.31
N HIS A 38 6.76 4.25 7.88
CA HIS A 38 7.76 5.03 8.61
C HIS A 38 7.26 5.62 9.94
N TYR A 39 5.94 5.79 10.09
CA TYR A 39 5.35 6.42 11.27
C TYR A 39 4.82 5.40 12.30
N LEU A 40 4.92 4.10 12.01
CA LEU A 40 4.61 3.03 12.97
C LEU A 40 5.78 2.85 13.95
N ARG A 41 5.53 3.11 15.23
CA ARG A 41 6.56 3.03 16.27
C ARG A 41 6.94 1.59 16.57
N ARG A 42 8.26 1.31 16.59
CA ARG A 42 8.83 0.00 16.91
C ARG A 42 8.31 -1.13 16.00
N PHE A 43 7.96 -0.79 14.77
CA PHE A 43 7.47 -1.74 13.79
C PHE A 43 8.61 -2.54 13.16
N ASN A 44 8.53 -3.86 13.29
CA ASN A 44 9.53 -4.81 12.82
C ASN A 44 8.85 -6.01 12.14
N MET A 45 9.64 -6.95 11.63
CA MET A 45 9.12 -8.12 10.91
C MET A 45 8.25 -9.03 11.77
N ASP A 46 8.57 -9.21 13.04
CA ASP A 46 7.76 -10.04 13.95
C ASP A 46 6.37 -9.45 14.15
N GLN A 47 6.28 -8.12 14.33
CA GLN A 47 5.01 -7.42 14.45
C GLN A 47 4.20 -7.45 13.15
N TYR A 48 4.87 -7.38 12.00
CA TYR A 48 4.25 -7.50 10.69
C TYR A 48 3.69 -8.90 10.44
N GLN A 49 4.47 -9.95 10.72
CA GLN A 49 4.02 -11.34 10.61
C GLN A 49 2.83 -11.61 11.54
N THR A 50 2.95 -11.19 12.81
CA THR A 50 1.84 -11.27 13.78
C THR A 50 0.58 -10.57 13.28
N LEU A 51 0.72 -9.38 12.68
CA LEU A 51 -0.42 -8.64 12.13
C LEU A 51 -1.09 -9.41 10.98
N ARG A 52 -0.31 -10.03 10.08
CA ARG A 52 -0.86 -10.82 8.97
C ARG A 52 -1.53 -12.10 9.45
N ASP A 53 -0.90 -12.81 10.38
CA ASP A 53 -1.41 -14.07 10.92
C ASP A 53 -2.70 -13.86 11.74
N GLU A 54 -2.82 -12.71 12.43
CA GLU A 54 -4.03 -12.36 13.17
C GLU A 54 -5.21 -11.95 12.28
N PHE A 55 -4.94 -11.43 11.08
CA PHE A 55 -5.96 -10.86 10.19
C PHE A 55 -5.77 -11.34 8.74
N PRO A 56 -5.80 -12.65 8.48
CA PRO A 56 -5.52 -13.21 7.15
C PRO A 56 -6.59 -12.88 6.10
N ASP A 57 -7.79 -12.49 6.54
CA ASP A 57 -8.93 -12.09 5.73
C ASP A 57 -8.93 -10.58 5.38
N LYS A 58 -7.97 -9.82 5.90
CA LYS A 58 -7.90 -8.36 5.75
C LYS A 58 -6.86 -7.94 4.72
N LEU A 59 -7.22 -6.98 3.87
CA LEU A 59 -6.30 -6.35 2.93
C LEU A 59 -5.53 -5.21 3.60
N PHE A 60 -4.22 -5.34 3.67
CA PHE A 60 -3.33 -4.26 4.11
C PHE A 60 -2.61 -3.61 2.93
N ILE A 61 -2.74 -2.29 2.82
CA ILE A 61 -2.03 -1.44 1.87
C ILE A 61 -1.04 -0.59 2.65
N PHE A 62 0.25 -0.85 2.46
CA PHE A 62 1.32 -0.11 3.10
C PHE A 62 1.90 0.94 2.14
N ILE A 63 1.80 2.21 2.52
CA ILE A 63 2.47 3.29 1.80
C ILE A 63 3.87 3.45 2.38
N SER A 64 4.83 3.69 1.50
CA SER A 64 6.22 3.96 1.88
C SER A 64 6.79 5.07 1.00
N HIS A 65 7.53 5.98 1.63
CA HIS A 65 8.43 6.87 0.91
C HIS A 65 9.42 6.05 0.08
N GLU A 66 9.82 6.61 -1.05
CA GLU A 66 10.78 6.01 -1.98
C GLU A 66 12.18 6.64 -1.78
N LYS A 67 13.22 5.86 -2.05
CA LYS A 67 14.61 6.27 -2.14
C LYS A 67 15.34 5.38 -3.16
N ALA A 68 15.79 5.99 -4.27
CA ALA A 68 16.55 5.34 -5.33
C ALA A 68 15.87 4.09 -5.96
N GLY A 69 14.61 4.24 -6.36
CA GLY A 69 13.76 3.22 -6.96
C GLY A 69 13.19 2.19 -5.97
N GLN A 70 13.52 2.28 -4.68
CA GLN A 70 13.13 1.31 -3.66
C GLN A 70 12.37 1.98 -2.50
N PRO A 71 11.48 1.26 -1.80
CA PRO A 71 10.87 1.78 -0.59
C PRO A 71 11.97 2.04 0.46
N LYS A 72 11.85 3.15 1.17
CA LYS A 72 12.87 3.65 2.08
C LYS A 72 12.96 2.77 3.34
N GLY A 73 14.14 2.22 3.58
CA GLY A 73 14.46 1.45 4.79
C GLY A 73 14.13 -0.04 4.71
N MET A 74 14.86 -0.82 5.51
CA MET A 74 14.82 -2.29 5.49
C MET A 74 13.40 -2.84 5.70
N MET A 75 12.66 -2.27 6.65
CA MET A 75 11.30 -2.74 6.95
C MET A 75 10.36 -2.61 5.74
N ALA A 76 10.37 -1.47 5.05
CA ALA A 76 9.52 -1.25 3.89
C ALA A 76 9.95 -2.11 2.67
N GLN A 77 11.26 -2.38 2.54
CA GLN A 77 11.76 -3.33 1.54
C GLN A 77 11.28 -4.75 1.83
N ASN A 78 11.36 -5.21 3.08
CA ASN A 78 10.87 -6.53 3.46
C ASN A 78 9.36 -6.69 3.20
N ILE A 79 8.55 -5.68 3.58
CA ILE A 79 7.13 -5.65 3.24
C ILE A 79 6.95 -5.74 1.72
N ARG A 80 7.69 -4.94 0.94
CA ARG A 80 7.63 -5.01 -0.52
C ARG A 80 7.97 -6.40 -1.04
N TYR A 81 8.98 -7.10 -0.50
CA TYR A 81 9.32 -8.44 -0.94
C TYR A 81 8.20 -9.45 -0.67
N ASP A 82 7.56 -9.35 0.49
CA ASP A 82 6.45 -10.22 0.88
C ASP A 82 5.13 -9.89 0.13
N SER A 83 4.92 -8.63 -0.26
CA SER A 83 3.71 -8.19 -0.96
C SER A 83 3.51 -8.87 -2.33
N GLU A 84 2.27 -9.31 -2.55
CA GLU A 84 1.81 -9.94 -3.81
C GLU A 84 1.58 -8.93 -4.93
N ILE A 85 1.19 -7.70 -4.57
CA ILE A 85 1.00 -6.57 -5.48
C ILE A 85 1.91 -5.43 -5.00
N LYS A 86 2.71 -4.91 -5.93
CA LYS A 86 3.66 -3.83 -5.69
C LYS A 86 3.35 -2.71 -6.67
N ILE A 87 3.12 -1.51 -6.15
CA ILE A 87 2.81 -0.34 -6.98
C ILE A 87 3.86 0.72 -6.67
N ARG A 88 4.68 1.05 -7.68
CA ARG A 88 5.66 2.13 -7.59
C ARG A 88 5.11 3.32 -8.36
N VAL A 89 4.96 4.46 -7.71
CA VAL A 89 4.48 5.68 -8.36
C VAL A 89 5.67 6.60 -8.65
N GLU A 90 5.86 6.97 -9.92
CA GLU A 90 6.88 7.91 -10.37
C GLU A 90 6.36 8.66 -11.60
N GLY A 91 6.61 9.97 -11.68
CA GLY A 91 6.32 10.74 -12.88
C GLY A 91 4.88 10.60 -13.37
N TYR A 92 3.91 10.69 -12.46
CA TYR A 92 2.47 10.54 -12.74
C TYR A 92 2.05 9.19 -13.33
N LYS A 93 2.89 8.16 -13.19
CA LYS A 93 2.58 6.79 -13.60
C LYS A 93 2.74 5.85 -12.41
N ALA A 94 1.78 4.94 -12.26
CA ALA A 94 1.83 3.84 -11.32
C ALA A 94 2.30 2.58 -12.06
N PHE A 95 3.48 2.12 -11.71
CA PHE A 95 4.08 0.89 -12.23
C PHE A 95 3.64 -0.29 -11.37
N VAL A 96 2.95 -1.25 -11.98
CA VAL A 96 2.37 -2.39 -11.25
C VAL A 96 3.27 -3.61 -11.44
N THR A 97 3.55 -4.32 -10.35
CA THR A 97 4.20 -5.62 -10.38
C THR A 97 3.37 -6.58 -9.53
N THR A 98 2.86 -7.63 -10.15
CA THR A 98 2.01 -8.62 -9.49
C THR A 98 2.26 -10.02 -10.04
N ARG A 99 1.88 -11.04 -9.27
CA ARG A 99 1.81 -12.43 -9.74
C ARG A 99 0.46 -12.82 -10.33
N TYR A 100 -0.52 -11.91 -10.27
CA TYR A 100 -1.90 -12.13 -10.71
C TYR A 100 -2.17 -11.59 -12.12
N GLU A 101 -1.11 -11.28 -12.88
CA GLU A 101 -1.22 -10.89 -14.28
C GLU A 101 -1.63 -12.10 -15.12
N VAL A 102 -2.65 -11.92 -15.94
CA VAL A 102 -3.11 -12.87 -16.94
C VAL A 102 -2.90 -12.24 -18.31
N ALA A 103 -1.67 -12.36 -18.81
CA ALA A 103 -1.20 -11.67 -20.02
C ALA A 103 -2.08 -11.96 -21.25
N ASP A 104 -2.53 -13.20 -21.42
CA ASP A 104 -3.37 -13.61 -22.56
C ASP A 104 -4.76 -12.92 -22.57
N LEU A 105 -5.24 -12.47 -21.41
CA LEU A 105 -6.50 -11.74 -21.26
C LEU A 105 -6.28 -10.22 -21.14
N GLY A 106 -5.02 -9.77 -21.05
CA GLY A 106 -4.70 -8.37 -20.74
C GLY A 106 -5.20 -7.93 -19.35
N GLU A 107 -5.37 -8.86 -18.43
CA GLU A 107 -5.95 -8.60 -17.10
C GLU A 107 -4.87 -8.59 -16.01
N GLY A 108 -4.91 -7.57 -15.14
CA GLY A 108 -3.93 -7.39 -14.08
C GLY A 108 -2.56 -6.95 -14.60
N GLY A 109 -1.74 -6.36 -13.73
CA GLY A 109 -0.36 -5.99 -14.07
C GLY A 109 -0.18 -4.74 -14.94
N ALA A 110 -1.21 -4.26 -15.63
CA ALA A 110 -1.10 -3.04 -16.44
C ALA A 110 -0.73 -1.81 -15.60
N ASP A 111 0.25 -1.05 -16.08
CA ASP A 111 0.58 0.25 -15.51
C ASP A 111 -0.58 1.24 -15.68
N PHE A 112 -0.71 2.16 -14.73
CA PHE A 112 -1.76 3.17 -14.76
C PHE A 112 -1.17 4.58 -14.88
N VAL A 113 -1.61 5.34 -15.88
CA VAL A 113 -1.26 6.75 -16.02
C VAL A 113 -2.23 7.58 -15.18
N ILE A 114 -1.71 8.21 -14.13
CA ILE A 114 -2.50 9.02 -13.19
C ILE A 114 -2.86 10.36 -13.82
N TRP A 115 -1.90 10.96 -14.55
CA TRP A 115 -2.10 12.22 -15.27
C TRP A 115 -1.28 12.24 -16.55
N GLU A 116 -1.96 12.24 -17.70
CA GLU A 116 -1.32 12.12 -19.02
C GLU A 116 -0.36 13.27 -19.33
N ALA A 117 -0.80 14.52 -19.17
CA ALA A 117 0.03 15.68 -19.50
C ALA A 117 1.30 15.74 -18.64
N GLY A 118 1.17 15.49 -17.33
CA GLY A 118 2.32 15.45 -16.43
C GLY A 118 3.25 14.28 -16.72
N ALA A 119 2.71 13.10 -17.09
CA ALA A 119 3.53 11.96 -17.49
C ALA A 119 4.31 12.27 -18.78
N GLN A 120 3.66 12.87 -19.79
CA GLN A 120 4.35 13.27 -21.01
C GLN A 120 5.51 14.22 -20.71
N GLU A 121 5.27 15.29 -19.95
CA GLU A 121 6.33 16.23 -19.57
C GLU A 121 7.48 15.56 -18.81
N TYR A 122 7.16 14.69 -17.84
CA TYR A 122 8.18 14.03 -17.01
C TYR A 122 9.04 13.02 -17.79
N TRP A 123 8.44 12.27 -18.71
CA TRP A 123 9.10 11.13 -19.38
C TRP A 123 9.76 11.50 -20.72
N VAL A 124 9.48 12.66 -21.30
CA VAL A 124 10.09 13.14 -22.56
C VAL A 124 11.63 13.16 -22.49
N ASP A 125 12.21 13.59 -21.37
CA ASP A 125 13.67 13.70 -21.21
C ASP A 125 14.35 12.40 -20.75
N LYS A 126 13.56 11.34 -20.49
CA LYS A 126 14.05 10.05 -19.97
C LYS A 126 14.01 8.91 -21.01
N MET A 127 13.54 9.21 -22.23
CA MET A 127 13.68 8.37 -23.42
C MET A 127 15.03 8.61 -24.10
#